data_AF-A0A2V7H820-F1
#
_entry.id   AF-A0A2V7H820-F1
#
_cell.length_a   1.000
_cell.length_b   1.000
_cell.length_c   1.000
_cell.angle_alpha   90.00
_cell.angle_beta   90.00
_cell.angle_gamma   90.00
#
_symmetry.space_group_name_H-M   'P 1'
#
loop_
_entity.id
_entity.type
_entity.pdbx_description
1 polymer ?
#
loop_
_entity_poly.entity_id
_entity_poly.type
_entity_poly.pdbx_seq_one_letter_code
_entity_poly.pdbx_strand_id
1 'polypeptide(L)' 'MQRGQLLSNRTGPVSDVEQFEILVLGSGEAGKYLAWTMAKAGHRTAMVERRWLGGSCPNIACL' A
#
# COMPACT_ATOMS: atom_id res chain seq x y z
N MET A 1 -26.37 -7.65 -10.43
CA MET A 1 -26.31 -6.26 -10.93
C MET A 1 -24.87 -5.94 -11.28
N GLN A 2 -24.54 -6.11 -12.55
CA GLN A 2 -23.21 -5.85 -13.13
C GLN A 2 -23.00 -4.34 -13.24
N ARG A 3 -22.00 -3.80 -12.56
CA ARG A 3 -21.52 -2.43 -12.80
C ARG A 3 -20.14 -2.51 -13.47
N GLY A 4 -20.15 -2.40 -14.79
CA GLY A 4 -19.14 -1.66 -15.55
C GLY A 4 -17.78 -2.32 -15.78
N GLN A 5 -17.73 -3.33 -16.65
CA GLN A 5 -16.54 -3.55 -17.49
C GLN A 5 -16.59 -2.57 -18.67
N LEU A 6 -15.67 -1.60 -18.73
CA LEU A 6 -15.22 -1.00 -19.98
C LEU A 6 -13.95 -0.14 -19.75
N LEU A 7 -13.04 -0.19 -20.74
CA LEU A 7 -11.65 0.35 -20.84
C LEU A 7 -10.59 -0.68 -20.37
N SER A 8 -10.08 -1.63 -21.16
CA SER A 8 -9.41 -1.58 -22.48
C SER A 8 -8.20 -0.63 -22.56
N ASN A 9 -7.00 -1.14 -22.23
CA ASN A 9 -5.78 -0.89 -23.02
C ASN A 9 -4.70 -1.94 -22.70
N ARG A 10 -4.23 -2.66 -23.74
CA ARG A 10 -3.22 -3.73 -23.66
C ARG A 10 -1.81 -3.17 -23.83
N THR A 11 -0.85 -3.58 -22.97
CA THR A 11 0.57 -3.82 -23.36
C THR A 11 1.32 -4.63 -22.28
N GLY A 12 1.70 -5.89 -22.59
CA GLY A 12 2.57 -6.78 -21.78
C GLY A 12 1.83 -7.80 -20.89
N PRO A 13 2.49 -8.90 -20.41
CA PRO A 13 1.95 -9.73 -19.33
C PRO A 13 2.05 -8.92 -18.03
N VAL A 14 1.19 -7.92 -17.90
CA VAL A 14 1.00 -7.24 -16.64
C VAL A 14 0.12 -8.17 -15.83
N SER A 15 0.64 -8.69 -14.72
CA SER A 15 -0.20 -9.29 -13.68
C SER A 15 -1.41 -8.38 -13.44
N ASP A 16 -2.60 -8.97 -13.31
CA ASP A 16 -3.84 -8.22 -13.09
C ASP A 16 -3.65 -7.05 -12.13
N VAL A 17 -4.17 -5.87 -12.49
CA VAL A 17 -4.05 -4.66 -11.67
C VAL A 17 -4.80 -4.88 -10.35
N GLU A 18 -4.04 -5.07 -9.26
CA GLU A 18 -4.60 -5.30 -7.95
C GLU A 18 -5.28 -4.06 -7.36
N GLN A 19 -6.53 -4.23 -6.88
CA GLN A 19 -7.32 -3.16 -6.28
C GLN A 19 -7.18 -3.12 -4.76
N PHE A 20 -6.68 -2.02 -4.20
CA PHE A 20 -6.55 -1.84 -2.75
C PHE A 20 -7.54 -0.79 -2.24
N GLU A 21 -8.09 -1.02 -1.05
CA GLU A 21 -8.98 -0.06 -0.38
C GLU A 21 -8.18 1.08 0.26
N ILE A 22 -6.99 0.75 0.76
CA ILE A 22 -6.14 1.67 1.50
C ILE A 22 -4.71 1.60 0.95
N LEU A 23 -4.17 2.76 0.59
CA LEU A 23 -2.77 2.93 0.21
C LEU A 23 -2.09 3.83 1.24
N VAL A 24 -1.11 3.29 1.95
CA VAL A 24 -0.27 4.04 2.88
C VAL A 24 1.03 4.43 2.20
N LEU A 25 1.32 5.73 2.16
CA LEU A 25 2.56 6.27 1.61
C LEU A 25 3.55 6.55 2.74
N GLY A 26 4.65 5.81 2.74
CA GLY A 26 5.69 5.85 3.76
C GLY A 26 5.50 4.80 4.85
N SER A 27 6.62 4.22 5.29
CA SER A 27 6.70 3.16 6.30
C SER A 27 7.30 3.63 7.63
N GLY A 28 7.29 4.95 7.87
CA GLY A 28 7.62 5.52 9.17
C GLY A 28 6.70 4.99 10.28
N GLU A 29 6.96 5.39 11.53
CA GLU A 29 6.25 4.85 12.70
C GLU A 29 4.73 4.86 12.54
N ALA A 30 4.16 6.00 12.14
CA ALA A 30 2.73 6.12 11.88
C ALA A 30 2.25 5.25 10.70
N GLY A 31 3.01 5.24 9.60
CA GLY A 31 2.63 4.55 8.36
C GLY A 31 2.52 3.04 8.56
N LYS A 32 3.54 2.41 9.17
CA LYS A 32 3.50 0.96 9.42
C LYS A 32 2.37 0.56 10.37
N TYR A 33 2.11 1.35 11.43
CA TYR A 33 1.03 1.05 12.37
C TYR A 33 -0.35 1.18 11.71
N LEU A 34 -0.56 2.22 10.90
CA LEU A 34 -1.80 2.37 10.15
C LEU A 34 -2.00 1.19 9.19
N ALA A 35 -0.99 0.85 8.41
CA ALA A 35 -1.05 -0.25 7.46
C ALA A 35 -1.39 -1.59 8.15
N TRP A 36 -0.71 -1.90 9.26
CA TRP A 36 -1.00 -3.12 10.03
C TRP A 36 -2.37 -3.11 10.68
N THR A 37 -2.81 -1.97 11.21
CA THR A 37 -4.11 -1.86 11.87
C THR A 37 -5.23 -2.10 10.86
N MET A 38 -5.14 -1.48 9.69
CA MET A 38 -6.12 -1.63 8.62
C MET A 38 -6.11 -3.04 8.01
N ALA A 39 -4.93 -3.61 7.79
CA ALA A 39 -4.82 -5.00 7.34
C ALA A 39 -5.42 -5.98 8.36
N LYS A 40 -5.18 -5.78 9.66
CA LYS A 40 -5.78 -6.59 10.75
C LYS A 40 -7.30 -6.41 10.85
N ALA A 41 -7.82 -5.25 10.49
CA ALA A 41 -9.26 -5.00 10.40
C ALA A 41 -9.91 -5.64 9.15
N GLY A 42 -9.12 -6.28 8.28
CA GLY A 42 -9.60 -6.99 7.08
C GLY A 42 -9.56 -6.16 5.80
N HIS A 43 -9.04 -4.92 5.85
CA HIS A 43 -8.94 -4.08 4.66
C HIS A 43 -7.80 -4.52 3.75
N ARG A 44 -8.06 -4.55 2.43
CA ARG A 44 -6.99 -4.74 1.44
C ARG A 44 -6.10 -3.50 1.42
N THR A 45 -5.00 -3.58 2.15
CA THR A 45 -4.12 -2.45 2.41
C THR A 45 -2.75 -2.67 1.77
N ALA A 46 -2.27 -1.69 1.02
CA ALA A 46 -0.91 -1.64 0.49
C ALA A 46 -0.12 -0.53 1.18
N MET A 47 1.19 -0.73 1.32
CA MET A 47 2.11 0.29 1.84
C MET A 47 3.31 0.40 0.90
N VAL A 48 3.68 1.64 0.55
CA VAL A 48 4.82 1.90 -0.34
C VAL A 48 5.81 2.82 0.37
N GLU A 49 7.06 2.40 0.42
CA GLU A 49 8.17 3.17 0.97
C GLU A 49 9.25 3.36 -0.09
N ARG A 50 9.87 4.54 -0.10
CA ARG A 50 10.93 4.88 -1.05
C ARG A 50 12.30 4.38 -0.62
N ARG A 51 12.60 4.38 0.69
CA ARG A 51 13.98 4.19 1.17
C ARG A 51 14.09 3.26 2.37
N TRP A 52 13.74 3.75 3.56
CA TRP A 52 14.03 3.05 4.81
C TRP A 52 12.74 2.54 5.44
N LEU A 53 12.64 1.22 5.59
CA LEU A 53 11.58 0.62 6.39
C LEU A 53 11.67 1.10 7.84
N GLY A 54 10.54 1.50 8.42
CA GLY A 54 10.48 2.08 9.77
C GLY A 54 10.74 3.60 9.81
N GLY A 55 11.06 4.24 8.67
CA GLY A 55 11.30 5.68 8.57
C GLY A 55 12.55 6.15 9.33
N SER A 56 12.61 7.42 9.72
CA SER A 56 13.82 7.98 10.32
C SER A 56 14.16 7.42 11.72
N CYS A 57 13.15 6.98 12.47
CA CYS A 57 13.29 6.67 13.89
C CYS A 57 14.37 5.61 14.19
N PRO A 58 14.39 4.43 13.55
CA PRO A 58 15.45 3.43 13.77
C PRO A 58 16.72 3.68 12.95
N ASN A 59 16.71 4.62 12.01
CA ASN A 59 17.79 4.77 11.04
C ASN A 59 18.72 5.96 11.33
N ILE A 60 18.17 7.12 11.71
CA ILE A 60 18.94 8.38 11.85
C ILE A 60 18.37 9.37 12.88
N ALA A 61 17.43 8.96 13.75
CA ALA A 61 16.75 9.90 14.63
C ALA A 61 16.60 9.45 16.09
N CYS A 62 15.70 8.51 16.37
CA CYS A 62 15.27 8.27 17.76
C CYS A 62 16.21 7.36 18.55
N LEU A 63 16.81 6.38 17.89
CA LEU A 63 17.74 5.43 18.51
C LEU A 63 19.02 6.14 18.95
#